data_AF-A0A9C8DFV7-F1
#
_entry.id   AF-A0A9C8DFV7-F1
#
_cell.length_a   1.000
_cell.length_b   1.000
_cell.length_c   1.000
_cell.angle_alpha   90.00
_cell.angle_beta   90.00
_cell.angle_gamma   90.00
#
_symmetry.space_group_name_H-M   'P 1'
#
loop_
_entity.id
_entity.type
_entity.pdbx_description
1 polymer ?
#
loop_
_entity_poly.entity_id
_entity_poly.type
_entity_poly.pdbx_seq_one_letter_code
_entity_poly.pdbx_strand_id
1 'polypeptide(L)'
;MNKGKKLDFISLFRLPSYLLVTSVAGIVLGSLGLGMAAVGLLIGVTLYVANLFFLYEGGKSLLGAESRRNGRMTATMASIGRMFFLSVALAFVLRIGVVPFFAACGGVLVGQVNLHLMLLVEGRIERRCSGL
;
A
#
# COMPACT_ATOMS: atom_id res chain seq x y z
N MET A 1 -8.30 24.52 2.56
CA MET A 1 -7.85 23.25 3.19
C MET A 1 -8.55 22.08 2.50
N ASN A 2 -7.75 21.25 1.82
CA ASN A 2 -8.10 20.36 0.71
C ASN A 2 -8.80 19.05 1.15
N LYS A 3 -10.04 19.15 1.68
CA LYS A 3 -10.78 17.97 2.21
C LYS A 3 -11.29 17.02 1.11
N GLY A 4 -11.62 17.53 -0.08
CA GLY A 4 -12.14 16.71 -1.19
C GLY A 4 -11.14 15.68 -1.74
N LYS A 5 -9.87 16.06 -1.95
CA LYS A 5 -8.85 15.15 -2.52
C LYS A 5 -8.38 14.05 -1.55
N LYS A 6 -8.47 14.26 -0.23
CA LYS A 6 -8.10 13.24 0.77
C LYS A 6 -9.14 12.12 0.87
N LEU A 7 -10.43 12.44 0.70
CA LEU A 7 -11.47 11.42 0.71
C LEU A 7 -11.35 10.47 -0.48
N ASP A 8 -10.95 10.97 -1.66
CA ASP A 8 -10.71 10.12 -2.83
C ASP A 8 -9.61 9.09 -2.57
N PHE A 9 -8.42 9.49 -2.11
CA PHE A 9 -7.32 8.54 -1.89
C PHE A 9 -7.65 7.44 -0.86
N ILE A 10 -8.25 7.82 0.26
CA ILE A 10 -8.58 6.88 1.34
C ILE A 10 -9.65 5.88 0.90
N SER A 11 -10.66 6.37 0.16
CA SER A 11 -11.74 5.55 -0.39
C SER A 11 -11.24 4.65 -1.53
N LEU A 12 -10.48 5.21 -2.48
CA LEU A 12 -9.94 4.55 -3.66
C LEU A 12 -9.04 3.35 -3.31
N PHE A 13 -8.34 3.40 -2.17
CA PHE A 13 -7.43 2.34 -1.74
C PHE A 13 -7.94 1.51 -0.55
N ARG A 14 -9.19 1.68 -0.14
CA ARG A 14 -9.80 0.94 0.99
C ARG A 14 -8.94 0.94 2.25
N LEU A 15 -8.22 2.04 2.48
CA LEU A 15 -7.29 2.21 3.60
C LEU A 15 -7.92 1.87 4.96
N PRO A 16 -9.19 2.24 5.24
CA PRO A 16 -9.82 1.94 6.54
C PRO A 16 -9.97 0.44 6.80
N SER A 17 -10.28 -0.36 5.78
CA SER A 17 -10.41 -1.82 5.93
C SER A 17 -9.07 -2.46 6.21
N TYR A 18 -8.02 -2.02 5.51
CA TYR A 18 -6.65 -2.49 5.74
C TYR A 18 -6.15 -2.09 7.14
N LEU A 19 -6.37 -0.84 7.54
CA LEU A 19 -6.03 -0.35 8.87
C LEU A 19 -6.78 -1.13 9.94
N LEU A 20 -8.07 -1.41 9.78
CA LEU A 20 -8.82 -2.24 10.72
C LEU A 20 -8.21 -3.63 10.88
N VAL A 21 -7.97 -4.35 9.77
CA VAL A 21 -7.41 -5.71 9.81
C VAL A 21 -6.02 -5.71 10.48
N THR A 22 -5.17 -4.75 10.12
CA THR A 22 -3.82 -4.63 10.68
C THR A 22 -3.82 -4.15 12.13
N SER A 23 -4.75 -3.28 12.53
CA SER A 23 -4.93 -2.89 13.94
C SER A 23 -5.36 -4.08 14.80
N VAL A 24 -6.32 -4.88 14.34
CA VAL A 24 -6.74 -6.11 15.05
C VAL A 24 -5.56 -7.08 15.17
N ALA A 25 -4.84 -7.33 14.08
CA ALA A 25 -3.65 -8.18 14.12
C ALA A 25 -2.57 -7.64 15.07
N GLY A 26 -2.35 -6.32 15.10
CA GLY A 26 -1.42 -5.67 16.02
C GLY A 26 -1.81 -5.83 17.48
N ILE A 27 -3.10 -5.68 17.82
CA ILE A 27 -3.62 -5.89 19.18
C ILE A 27 -3.42 -7.35 19.60
N VAL A 28 -3.74 -8.30 18.73
CA VAL A 28 -3.53 -9.73 19.00
C VAL A 28 -2.05 -10.02 19.26
N LEU A 29 -1.15 -9.57 18.38
CA LEU A 29 0.29 -9.76 18.55
C LEU A 29 0.81 -9.13 19.85
N GLY A 30 0.34 -7.92 20.20
CA GLY A 30 0.68 -7.25 21.45
C GLY A 30 0.20 -8.02 22.67
N SER A 31 -1.04 -8.54 22.63
CA SER A 31 -1.62 -9.35 23.72
C SER A 31 -0.89 -10.68 23.96
N LEU A 32 -0.27 -11.24 22.92
CA LEU A 32 0.53 -12.46 22.99
C LEU A 32 1.98 -12.21 23.45
N GLY A 33 2.33 -10.96 23.81
CA GLY A 33 3.69 -10.59 24.21
C GLY A 33 4.68 -10.46 23.04
N LEU A 34 4.20 -10.54 21.79
CA LEU A 34 5.02 -10.44 20.58
C LEU A 34 5.20 -8.96 20.15
N GLY A 35 5.68 -8.12 21.07
CA GLY A 35 5.79 -6.67 20.85
C GLY A 35 6.61 -6.30 19.60
N MET A 36 7.71 -7.02 19.35
CA MET A 36 8.55 -6.79 18.16
C MET A 36 7.81 -7.14 16.85
N ALA A 37 6.92 -8.13 16.86
CA ALA A 37 6.09 -8.45 15.71
C ALA A 37 5.04 -7.36 15.46
N ALA A 38 4.42 -6.81 16.52
CA ALA A 38 3.50 -5.68 16.40
C ALA A 38 4.19 -4.42 15.84
N VAL A 39 5.41 -4.13 16.29
CA VAL A 39 6.23 -3.04 15.72
C VAL A 39 6.53 -3.30 14.25
N GLY A 40 6.97 -4.50 13.90
CA GLY A 40 7.20 -4.89 12.50
C GLY A 40 5.95 -4.70 11.63
N LEU A 41 4.79 -5.11 12.13
CA LEU A 41 3.51 -4.94 11.44
C LEU A 41 3.19 -3.46 11.19
N LEU A 42 3.38 -2.59 12.19
CA LEU A 42 3.19 -1.13 12.05
C LEU A 42 4.14 -0.52 11.02
N ILE A 43 5.39 -0.99 10.98
CA ILE A 43 6.34 -0.58 9.94
C ILE A 43 5.83 -1.03 8.57
N GLY A 44 5.38 -2.28 8.45
CA GLY A 44 4.77 -2.80 7.21
C GLY A 44 3.56 -1.98 6.74
N VAL A 45 2.68 -1.57 7.66
CA VAL A 45 1.55 -0.66 7.38
C VAL A 45 2.04 0.67 6.84
N THR A 46 3.05 1.26 7.48
CA THR A 46 3.63 2.55 7.07
C THR A 46 4.25 2.45 5.68
N LEU A 47 4.99 1.37 5.40
CA LEU A 47 5.60 1.12 4.09
C LEU A 47 4.53 0.92 3.01
N TYR A 48 3.44 0.21 3.32
CA TYR A 48 2.33 0.05 2.39
C TYR A 48 1.64 1.39 2.08
N VAL A 49 1.37 2.21 3.10
CA VAL A 49 0.77 3.55 2.90
C VAL A 49 1.69 4.45 2.08
N ALA A 50 3.00 4.45 2.36
CA ALA A 50 3.99 5.18 1.56
C ALA A 50 4.00 4.69 0.10
N ASN A 51 3.93 3.37 -0.11
CA ASN A 51 3.86 2.77 -1.45
C ASN A 51 2.59 3.24 -2.21
N LEU A 52 1.43 3.28 -1.55
CA LEU A 52 0.19 3.81 -2.13
C LEU A 52 0.30 5.30 -2.45
N PHE A 53 0.92 6.08 -1.58
CA PHE A 53 1.13 7.51 -1.82
C PHE A 53 1.97 7.73 -3.08
N PHE A 54 3.08 7.01 -3.21
CA PHE A 54 3.88 7.06 -4.44
C PHE A 54 3.08 6.60 -5.67
N LEU A 55 2.21 5.58 -5.54
CA LEU A 55 1.31 5.12 -6.60
C LEU A 55 0.38 6.23 -7.09
N TYR A 56 -0.25 6.92 -6.16
CA TYR A 56 -1.14 8.04 -6.46
C TYR A 56 -0.41 9.22 -7.11
N GLU A 57 0.74 9.64 -6.56
CA GLU A 57 1.58 10.70 -7.15
C GLU A 57 2.05 10.34 -8.57
N GLY A 58 2.45 9.08 -8.78
CA GLY A 58 2.84 8.57 -10.08
C GLY A 58 1.68 8.54 -11.08
N GLY A 59 0.50 8.08 -10.66
CA GLY A 59 -0.71 8.10 -11.49
C GLY A 59 -1.16 9.51 -11.85
N LYS A 60 -1.11 10.44 -10.89
CA LYS A 60 -1.40 11.86 -11.12
C LYS A 60 -0.42 12.50 -12.11
N SER A 61 0.87 12.20 -11.99
CA SER A 61 1.90 12.67 -12.93
C SER A 61 1.75 12.06 -14.32
N LEU A 62 1.30 10.81 -14.40
CA LEU A 62 1.00 10.12 -15.65
C LEU A 62 -0.21 10.76 -16.37
N LEU A 63 -1.27 11.07 -15.63
CA LEU A 63 -2.48 11.71 -16.17
C LEU A 63 -2.27 13.18 -16.54
N GLY A 64 -1.33 13.87 -15.88
CA GLY A 64 -0.96 15.25 -16.17
C GLY A 64 0.14 15.42 -17.23
N ALA A 65 0.67 14.33 -17.79
CA ALA A 65 1.76 14.40 -18.76
C ALA A 65 1.26 14.80 -20.15
N GLU A 66 1.88 15.81 -20.75
CA GLU A 66 1.58 16.35 -22.08
C GLU A 66 1.86 15.33 -23.22
N SER A 67 2.67 14.30 -22.94
CA SER A 67 3.08 13.26 -23.90
C SER A 67 3.01 11.87 -23.28
N ARG A 68 2.47 10.91 -24.05
CA ARG A 68 2.40 9.47 -23.68
C ARG A 68 3.78 8.88 -23.37
N ARG A 69 4.85 9.37 -24.02
CA ARG A 69 6.23 8.91 -23.80
C ARG A 69 6.76 9.40 -22.46
N ASN A 70 6.55 10.68 -22.14
CA ASN A 70 6.95 11.24 -20.83
C ASN A 70 6.17 10.60 -19.70
N GLY A 71 4.87 10.39 -19.87
CA GLY A 71 4.04 9.69 -18.90
C GLY A 71 4.53 8.26 -18.61
N ARG A 72 4.84 7.47 -19.65
CA ARG A 72 5.40 6.12 -19.46
C ARG A 72 6.73 6.14 -18.73
N MET A 73 7.62 7.07 -19.08
CA MET A 73 8.93 7.18 -18.44
C MET A 73 8.84 7.56 -16.96
N THR A 74 7.96 8.50 -16.60
CA THR A 74 7.72 8.88 -15.20
C THR A 74 7.10 7.75 -14.39
N ALA A 75 6.14 7.01 -14.97
CA ALA A 75 5.56 5.84 -14.31
C ALA A 75 6.61 4.75 -14.03
N THR A 76 7.49 4.47 -15.00
CA THR A 76 8.59 3.49 -14.83
C THR A 76 9.57 3.94 -13.75
N MET A 77 10.04 5.19 -13.79
CA MET A 77 10.95 5.71 -12.76
C MET A 77 10.31 5.72 -11.37
N ALA A 78 9.03 6.08 -11.27
CA ALA A 78 8.29 6.03 -10.01
C ALA A 78 8.18 4.60 -9.47
N SER A 79 7.98 3.60 -10.34
CA SER A 79 7.94 2.19 -9.95
C SER A 79 9.30 1.70 -9.44
N ILE A 80 10.38 2.05 -10.14
CA ILE A 80 11.76 1.69 -9.72
C ILE A 80 12.07 2.35 -8.37
N GLY A 81 11.78 3.63 -8.22
CA GLY A 81 12.01 4.38 -6.98
C GLY A 81 11.27 3.76 -5.79
N ARG A 82 10.02 3.29 -5.99
CA ARG A 82 9.27 2.58 -4.94
C ARG A 82 9.92 1.26 -4.55
N MET A 83 10.32 0.43 -5.52
CA MET A 83 10.99 -0.84 -5.21
C MET A 83 12.31 -0.62 -4.47
N PHE A 84 13.09 0.37 -4.88
CA PHE A 84 14.33 0.73 -4.21
C PHE A 84 14.06 1.20 -2.76
N PHE A 85 13.10 2.11 -2.59
CA PHE A 85 12.69 2.59 -1.27
C PHE A 85 12.24 1.45 -0.35
N LEU A 86 11.37 0.57 -0.84
CA LEU A 86 10.85 -0.57 -0.07
C LEU A 86 11.98 -1.52 0.32
N SER A 87 12.91 -1.79 -0.60
CA SER A 87 14.06 -2.66 -0.35
C SER A 87 14.99 -2.09 0.71
N VAL A 88 15.32 -0.80 0.62
CA VAL A 88 16.16 -0.12 1.62
C VAL A 88 15.48 -0.09 2.98
N ALA A 89 14.18 0.22 3.02
CA ALA A 89 13.44 0.27 4.26
C ALA A 89 13.34 -1.11 4.92
N LEU A 90 13.02 -2.17 4.16
CA LEU A 90 12.98 -3.54 4.68
C LEU A 90 14.36 -4.04 5.12
N ALA A 91 15.44 -3.68 4.41
CA ALA A 91 16.80 -3.97 4.84
C ALA A 91 17.14 -3.29 6.18
N PHE A 92 16.61 -2.08 6.41
CA PHE A 92 16.74 -1.41 7.71
C PHE A 92 15.96 -2.14 8.81
N VAL A 93 14.74 -2.60 8.54
CA VAL A 93 13.95 -3.40 9.50
C VAL A 93 14.65 -4.72 9.83
N LEU A 94 15.30 -5.35 8.85
CA LEU A 94 16.06 -6.58 9.08
C LEU A 94 17.20 -6.38 10.10
N ARG A 95 17.79 -5.18 10.17
CA ARG A 95 18.79 -4.85 11.21
C ARG A 95 18.19 -4.77 12.62
N ILE A 96 16.90 -4.47 12.73
CA ILE A 96 16.17 -4.47 14.00
C ILE A 96 15.90 -5.92 14.44
N GLY A 97 15.62 -6.81 13.48
CA GLY A 97 15.53 -8.24 13.71
C GLY A 97 14.70 -8.99 12.67
N VAL A 98 14.80 -10.32 12.71
CA VAL A 98 14.10 -11.21 11.77
C VAL A 98 12.59 -11.22 12.00
N VAL A 99 12.15 -11.20 13.27
CA VAL A 99 10.72 -11.16 13.65
C VAL A 99 10.00 -9.90 13.13
N PRO A 100 10.49 -8.66 13.41
CA PRO A 100 9.85 -7.47 12.87
C PRO A 100 9.93 -7.40 11.34
N PHE A 101 10.99 -7.96 10.73
CA PHE A 101 11.09 -8.05 9.26
C PHE A 101 9.98 -8.89 8.65
N PHE A 102 9.75 -10.12 9.16
CA PHE A 102 8.67 -10.97 8.65
C PHE A 102 7.29 -10.35 8.90
N ALA A 103 7.08 -9.71 10.06
CA ALA A 103 5.83 -9.01 10.33
C ALA A 103 5.61 -7.81 9.40
N ALA A 104 6.67 -7.05 9.07
CA ALA A 104 6.60 -5.96 8.10
C ALA A 104 6.25 -6.46 6.70
N CYS A 105 6.91 -7.54 6.25
CA CYS A 105 6.60 -8.20 4.99
C CYS A 105 5.14 -8.69 4.95
N GLY A 106 4.66 -9.30 6.04
CA GLY A 106 3.26 -9.72 6.17
C GLY A 106 2.29 -8.55 6.07
N GLY A 107 2.56 -7.45 6.77
CA GLY A 107 1.77 -6.22 6.70
C GLY A 107 1.66 -5.66 5.28
N VAL A 108 2.78 -5.60 4.56
CA VAL A 108 2.80 -5.15 3.15
C VAL A 108 2.02 -6.12 2.26
N LEU A 109 2.20 -7.43 2.42
CA LEU A 109 1.51 -8.45 1.63
C LEU A 109 -0.01 -8.39 1.81
N VAL A 110 -0.49 -8.27 3.05
CA VAL A 110 -1.93 -8.09 3.34
C VAL A 110 -2.48 -6.84 2.65
N GLY A 111 -1.71 -5.76 2.64
CA GLY A 111 -2.07 -4.53 1.93
C GLY A 111 -2.23 -4.76 0.43
N GLN A 112 -1.26 -5.42 -0.19
CA GLN A 112 -1.29 -5.75 -1.62
C GLN A 112 -2.47 -6.66 -1.98
N VAL A 113 -2.74 -7.69 -1.18
CA VAL A 113 -3.88 -8.59 -1.39
C VAL A 113 -5.20 -7.80 -1.28
N ASN A 114 -5.35 -6.94 -0.27
CA ASN A 114 -6.55 -6.12 -0.10
C ASN A 114 -6.79 -5.20 -1.30
N LEU A 115 -5.73 -4.61 -1.86
CA LEU A 115 -5.81 -3.80 -3.06
C LEU A 115 -6.20 -4.61 -4.30
N HIS A 116 -5.55 -5.76 -4.50
CA HIS A 116 -5.81 -6.59 -5.68
C HIS A 116 -7.22 -7.20 -5.67
N LEU A 117 -7.71 -7.57 -4.48
CA LEU A 117 -9.06 -8.10 -4.32
C LEU A 117 -10.12 -7.03 -4.62
N MET A 118 -9.87 -5.76 -4.28
CA MET A 118 -10.71 -4.64 -4.67
C MET A 118 -10.79 -4.48 -6.20
N LEU A 119 -9.64 -4.44 -6.89
CA LEU A 119 -9.60 -4.32 -8.35
C LEU A 119 -10.35 -5.48 -9.05
N LEU A 120 -10.25 -6.69 -8.50
CA LEU A 120 -10.98 -7.86 -9.02
C LEU A 120 -12.49 -7.77 -8.79
N VAL A 121 -12.93 -7.25 -7.65
CA VAL A 121 -14.37 -7.06 -7.35
C VAL A 121 -14.95 -5.97 -8.25
N GLU A 122 -14.26 -4.84 -8.38
CA GLU A 122 -14.72 -3.70 -9.18
C GLU A 122 -14.79 -4.06 -10.67
N GLY A 123 -13.76 -4.70 -11.22
CA GLY A 123 -13.77 -5.19 -12.60
C GLY A 123 -14.75 -6.34 -12.88
N ARG A 124 -15.31 -6.98 -11.83
CA ARG A 124 -16.41 -7.95 -11.97
C ARG A 124 -17.78 -7.26 -11.99
N ILE A 125 -17.93 -6.19 -11.22
CA ILE A 125 -19.16 -5.37 -11.19
C ILE A 125 -19.32 -4.65 -12.54
N GLU A 126 -18.25 -4.03 -13.05
CA GLU A 126 -18.27 -3.32 -14.33
C GLU A 126 -18.66 -4.25 -15.49
N ARG A 127 -18.05 -5.44 -15.58
CA ARG A 127 -18.40 -6.45 -16.59
C ARG A 127 -19.84 -6.96 -16.48
N ARG A 128 -20.44 -6.93 -15.28
CA ARG A 128 -21.84 -7.34 -15.07
C ARG A 128 -22.81 -6.23 -15.48
N CYS A 129 -22.42 -4.96 -15.38
CA CYS A 129 -23.23 -3.81 -15.80
C CYS A 129 -23.10 -3.49 -17.29
N SER A 130 -21.98 -3.79 -17.95
CA SER A 130 -21.83 -3.64 -19.41
C SER A 130 -22.44 -4.78 -20.23
N GLY A 131 -22.94 -5.83 -19.57
CA GLY A 131 -23.64 -6.96 -20.20
C GLY A 131 -25.16 -6.87 -20.10
N LEU A 132 -25.70 -5.73 -19.67
CA LEU A 132 -27.11 -5.35 -19.67
C LEU A 132 -27.31 -4.17 -20.62
#